data_AF-A0A382V7Z0-F1
#
_entry.id   AF-A0A382V7Z0-F1
#
_cell.length_a   1.000
_cell.length_b   1.000
_cell.length_c   1.000
_cell.angle_alpha   90.00
_cell.angle_beta   90.00
_cell.angle_gamma   90.00
#
_symmetry.space_group_name_H-M   'P 1'
#
loop_
_entity.id
_entity.type
_entity.pdbx_description
1 polymer ?
#
loop_
_entity_poly.entity_id
_entity_poly.type
_entity_poly.pdbx_seq_one_letter_code
_entity_poly.pdbx_strand_id
1 'polypeptide(L)'
;RKVFFAKPDYWILSDRLLGGGRHLAESLFHFQAAASAEIEGGSRSVRTVNGGAGLTILTSSESKPEVRIVCGHEQPLQGWVPAGWGHHRPSPVAIYAFEGELPLGVDTVLYPYPKDQAPALRVERLEVTENGHPVPAWLSSGLCLHIDDRRDYYLAAHEHRALRSCGPLVSDAEIMLLRCDGDGEPVQLSLVNGSFVELAGRTIVAAEETFRSLEVTWEAGSLELLAQPPVGASVWAGDAGQLILDDGDPVAIQPVDGQVNLFENWLD
;
A
#
# COMPACT_ATOMS: atom_id res chain seq x y z
N ARG A 1 9.55 -6.53 8.71
CA ARG A 1 8.78 -5.37 8.27
C ARG A 1 9.14 -5.05 6.82
N LYS A 2 8.15 -4.88 5.95
CA LYS A 2 8.28 -4.21 4.65
C LYS A 2 7.63 -2.82 4.75
N VAL A 3 8.16 -1.84 4.03
CA VAL A 3 7.61 -0.49 3.94
C VAL A 3 7.44 -0.17 2.47
N PHE A 4 6.20 0.11 2.07
CA PHE A 4 5.86 0.51 0.71
C PHE A 4 5.35 1.96 0.73
N PHE A 5 5.92 2.82 -0.12
CA PHE A 5 5.44 4.18 -0.30
C PHE A 5 4.53 4.22 -1.53
N ALA A 6 3.24 4.33 -1.29
CA ALA A 6 2.23 4.54 -2.31
C ALA A 6 2.30 6.01 -2.75
N LYS A 7 3.26 6.30 -3.62
CA LYS A 7 3.57 7.67 -4.05
C LYS A 7 2.33 8.34 -4.67
N PRO A 8 2.10 9.63 -4.41
CA PRO A 8 2.83 10.50 -3.47
C PRO A 8 2.21 10.49 -2.05
N ASP A 9 1.23 9.63 -1.80
CA ASP A 9 0.18 9.91 -0.81
C ASP A 9 0.45 9.31 0.57
N TYR A 10 0.78 8.02 0.65
CA TYR A 10 0.75 7.30 1.93
C TYR A 10 1.73 6.13 1.98
N TRP A 11 1.92 5.56 3.18
CA TRP A 11 2.73 4.36 3.37
C TRP A 11 1.88 3.17 3.80
N ILE A 12 2.31 1.98 3.37
CA ILE A 12 1.85 0.70 3.91
C ILE A 12 3.04 0.03 4.61
N LEU A 13 2.87 -0.29 5.88
CA LEU A 13 3.80 -1.10 6.66
C LEU A 13 3.25 -2.52 6.75
N SER A 14 3.97 -3.50 6.24
CA SER A 14 3.62 -4.91 6.41
C SER A 14 4.55 -5.56 7.41
N ASP A 15 4.01 -5.89 8.57
CA ASP A 15 4.68 -6.55 9.67
C ASP A 15 4.36 -8.02 9.73
N ARG A 16 5.42 -8.81 9.94
CA ARG A 16 5.36 -10.25 10.09
C ARG A 16 5.98 -10.58 11.43
N LEU A 17 5.19 -11.18 12.30
CA LEU A 17 5.65 -11.70 13.57
C LEU A 17 5.75 -13.22 13.40
N LEU A 18 6.97 -13.74 13.44
CA LEU A 18 7.25 -15.17 13.28
C LEU A 18 7.59 -15.78 14.63
N GLY A 19 7.32 -17.06 14.80
CA GLY A 19 7.53 -17.77 16.05
C GLY A 19 6.42 -18.79 16.30
N GLY A 20 6.28 -19.23 17.54
CA GLY A 20 5.20 -20.12 17.96
C GLY A 20 4.59 -19.69 19.28
N GLY A 21 3.37 -20.16 19.52
CA GLY A 21 2.57 -19.86 20.70
C GLY A 21 1.80 -18.55 20.61
N ARG A 22 0.99 -18.31 21.64
CA ARG A 22 0.15 -17.13 21.79
C ARG A 22 0.92 -15.97 22.40
N HIS A 23 0.89 -14.82 21.73
CA HIS A 23 1.56 -13.60 22.18
C HIS A 23 0.63 -12.39 22.14
N LEU A 24 0.95 -11.38 22.94
CA LEU A 24 0.47 -10.02 22.80
C LEU A 24 1.59 -9.21 22.11
N ALA A 25 1.31 -8.71 20.91
CA ALA A 25 2.22 -7.87 20.15
C ALA A 25 1.71 -6.43 20.09
N GLU A 26 2.58 -5.45 20.31
CA GLU A 26 2.20 -4.04 20.30
C GLU A 26 2.99 -3.26 19.25
N SER A 27 2.27 -2.55 18.37
CA SER A 27 2.84 -1.56 17.46
C SER A 27 2.62 -0.17 18.04
N LEU A 28 3.72 0.53 18.31
CA LEU A 28 3.72 1.86 18.92
C LEU A 28 4.05 2.92 17.87
N PHE A 29 3.22 3.96 17.79
CA PHE A 29 3.41 5.11 16.93
C PHE A 29 3.50 6.39 17.77
N HIS A 30 4.69 6.97 17.83
CA HIS A 30 4.99 8.15 18.63
C HIS A 30 4.71 9.42 17.84
N PHE A 31 3.97 10.34 18.45
CA PHE A 31 3.76 11.68 17.93
C PHE A 31 4.69 12.68 18.62
N GLN A 32 4.80 13.89 18.06
CA GLN A 32 5.50 15.01 18.71
C GLN A 32 4.78 15.45 19.99
N ALA A 33 5.49 16.03 20.96
CA ALA A 33 4.91 16.42 22.25
C ALA A 33 3.74 17.41 22.16
N ALA A 34 3.75 18.27 21.14
CA ALA A 34 2.68 19.25 20.91
C ALA A 34 1.48 18.67 20.14
N ALA A 35 1.56 17.42 19.69
CA ALA A 35 0.47 16.79 18.97
C ALA A 35 -0.69 16.42 19.90
N SER A 36 -1.88 16.37 19.32
CA SER A 36 -3.08 15.78 19.87
C SER A 36 -3.55 14.69 18.92
N ALA A 37 -4.00 13.56 19.47
CA ALA A 37 -4.47 12.44 18.69
C ALA A 37 -5.73 11.84 19.32
N GLU A 38 -6.61 11.32 18.47
CA GLU A 38 -7.90 10.75 18.84
C GLU A 38 -8.04 9.36 18.24
N ILE A 39 -8.75 8.49 18.95
CA ILE A 39 -9.21 7.22 18.38
C ILE A 39 -10.58 7.49 17.75
N GLU A 40 -10.73 7.19 16.47
CA GLU A 40 -11.99 7.33 15.78
C GLU A 40 -12.93 6.14 16.12
N GLY A 41 -14.12 6.47 16.60
CA GLY A 41 -15.11 5.47 17.00
C GLY A 41 -15.55 4.59 15.83
N GLY A 42 -15.47 3.27 15.99
CA GLY A 42 -15.92 2.29 14.99
C GLY A 42 -14.83 1.76 14.05
N SER A 43 -13.93 2.62 13.57
CA SER A 43 -12.79 2.23 12.70
C SER A 43 -11.56 1.79 13.50
N ARG A 44 -11.44 2.20 14.77
CA ARG A 44 -10.21 2.06 15.58
C ARG A 44 -8.98 2.65 14.89
N SER A 45 -9.20 3.61 13.98
CA SER A 45 -8.13 4.44 13.44
C SER A 45 -7.65 5.40 14.52
N VAL A 46 -6.39 5.82 14.43
CA VAL A 46 -5.88 6.97 15.19
C VAL A 46 -5.62 8.11 14.23
N ARG A 47 -6.19 9.27 14.51
CA ARG A 47 -5.96 10.50 13.75
C ARG A 47 -5.32 11.58 14.60
N THR A 48 -4.47 12.40 14.01
CA THR A 48 -4.00 13.62 14.67
C THR A 48 -5.00 14.76 14.49
N VAL A 49 -5.16 15.58 15.52
CA VAL A 49 -6.11 16.71 15.58
C VAL A 49 -5.41 18.01 16.00
N ASN A 50 -4.29 18.28 15.33
CA ASN A 50 -3.37 19.37 15.67
C ASN A 50 -3.83 20.76 15.17
N GLY A 51 -4.99 20.86 14.51
CA GLY A 51 -5.44 22.10 13.84
C GLY A 51 -4.61 22.50 12.61
N GLY A 52 -3.77 21.59 12.12
CA GLY A 52 -2.86 21.72 10.97
C GLY A 52 -2.85 20.46 10.12
N ALA A 53 -1.76 20.19 9.40
CA ALA A 53 -1.58 18.93 8.70
C ALA A 53 -1.70 17.75 9.67
N GLY A 54 -2.29 16.65 9.18
CA GLY A 54 -2.63 15.50 9.99
C GLY A 54 -2.10 14.18 9.45
N LEU A 55 -2.36 13.12 10.20
CA LEU A 55 -1.99 11.75 9.91
C LEU A 55 -3.11 10.84 10.42
N THR A 56 -3.60 9.97 9.56
CA THR A 56 -4.44 8.82 9.93
C THR A 56 -3.58 7.56 9.94
N ILE A 57 -3.66 6.82 11.03
CA ILE A 57 -3.07 5.49 11.19
C ILE A 57 -4.22 4.50 11.24
N LEU A 58 -4.19 3.50 10.38
CA LEU A 58 -5.19 2.43 10.35
C LEU A 58 -4.50 1.08 10.17
N THR A 59 -4.91 0.09 10.95
CA THR A 59 -4.36 -1.27 10.89
C THR A 59 -5.36 -2.25 10.30
N SER A 60 -4.85 -3.26 9.62
CA SER A 60 -5.58 -4.37 9.04
C SER A 60 -4.87 -5.68 9.42
N SER A 61 -5.58 -6.53 10.15
CA SER A 61 -5.09 -7.80 10.70
C SER A 61 -6.26 -8.78 10.84
N GLU A 62 -5.94 -10.07 11.00
CA GLU A 62 -6.97 -11.13 11.16
C GLU A 62 -7.80 -10.92 12.43
N SER A 63 -7.18 -10.52 13.53
CA SER A 63 -7.86 -10.10 14.75
C SER A 63 -7.97 -8.58 14.83
N LYS A 64 -9.08 -8.10 15.41
CA LYS A 64 -9.27 -6.66 15.66
C LYS A 64 -8.34 -6.23 16.80
N PRO A 65 -7.46 -5.22 16.62
CA PRO A 65 -6.59 -4.80 17.69
C PRO A 65 -7.35 -4.04 18.78
N GLU A 66 -6.81 -4.09 19.99
CA GLU A 66 -7.07 -3.07 20.99
C GLU A 66 -6.25 -1.84 20.64
N VAL A 67 -6.89 -0.66 20.69
CA VAL A 67 -6.23 0.61 20.37
C VAL A 67 -6.35 1.55 21.55
N ARG A 68 -5.23 2.12 21.96
CA ARG A 68 -5.16 3.10 23.04
C ARG A 68 -4.15 4.19 22.72
N ILE A 69 -4.34 5.36 23.32
CA ILE A 69 -3.38 6.46 23.27
C ILE A 69 -2.90 6.71 24.70
N VAL A 70 -1.58 6.69 24.88
CA VAL A 70 -0.95 7.03 26.17
C VAL A 70 -0.11 8.30 26.00
N CYS A 71 -0.02 9.11 27.05
CA CYS A 71 0.76 10.34 27.06
C CYS A 71 1.28 10.57 28.49
N GLY A 72 2.60 10.58 28.67
CA GLY A 72 3.22 10.84 29.97
C GLY A 72 3.00 9.73 31.01
N HIS A 73 3.00 8.45 30.62
CA HIS A 73 2.76 7.34 31.53
C HIS A 73 4.05 6.92 32.26
N GLU A 74 4.01 6.73 33.58
CA GLU A 74 5.20 6.42 34.38
C GLU A 74 5.46 4.91 34.56
N GLN A 75 4.41 4.08 34.60
CA GLN A 75 4.54 2.64 34.85
C GLN A 75 3.51 1.80 34.06
N PRO A 76 3.90 1.15 32.94
CA PRO A 76 5.23 1.19 32.33
C PRO A 76 5.53 2.58 31.74
N LEU A 77 6.82 2.93 31.68
CA LEU A 77 7.29 4.19 31.14
C LEU A 77 6.95 4.28 29.64
N GLN A 78 6.05 5.18 29.26
CA GLN A 78 5.60 5.32 27.88
C GLN A 78 5.07 6.73 27.60
N GLY A 79 5.27 7.22 26.37
CA GLY A 79 4.71 8.50 25.93
C GLY A 79 5.46 9.71 26.46
N TRP A 80 6.79 9.68 26.32
CA TRP A 80 7.68 10.78 26.70
C TRP A 80 8.66 11.06 25.55
N VAL A 81 9.02 12.33 25.36
CA VAL A 81 10.13 12.73 24.47
C VAL A 81 11.14 13.59 25.23
N PRO A 82 12.43 13.55 24.87
CA PRO A 82 13.45 14.42 25.46
C PRO A 82 13.11 15.90 25.28
N ALA A 83 13.37 16.71 26.31
CA ALA A 83 13.05 18.14 26.34
C ALA A 83 14.20 19.00 26.88
N GLY A 84 15.43 18.61 26.56
CA GLY A 84 16.65 19.21 27.11
C GLY A 84 17.26 18.36 28.23
N TRP A 85 18.39 18.82 28.77
CA TRP A 85 19.20 18.03 29.70
C TRP A 85 18.42 17.69 30.98
N GLY A 86 18.18 16.41 31.24
CA GLY A 86 17.42 15.93 32.41
C GLY A 86 15.90 16.15 32.35
N HIS A 87 15.37 16.69 31.24
CA HIS A 87 13.95 16.99 31.10
C HIS A 87 13.28 16.12 30.03
N HIS A 88 12.03 15.81 30.27
CA HIS A 88 11.16 15.08 29.36
C HIS A 88 9.80 15.77 29.31
N ARG A 89 9.12 15.66 28.17
CA ARG A 89 7.76 16.15 27.98
C ARG A 89 6.84 14.99 27.62
N PRO A 90 5.61 14.96 28.15
CA PRO A 90 4.60 14.02 27.69
C PRO A 90 4.44 14.12 26.16
N SER A 91 4.28 12.98 25.51
CA SER A 91 4.10 12.86 24.08
C SER A 91 3.09 11.76 23.79
N PRO A 92 2.05 12.01 22.98
CA PRO A 92 1.09 10.97 22.64
C PRO A 92 1.75 9.81 21.90
N VAL A 93 1.34 8.60 22.25
CA VAL A 93 1.72 7.37 21.56
C VAL A 93 0.47 6.56 21.31
N ALA A 94 0.17 6.32 20.05
CA ALA A 94 -0.84 5.34 19.66
C ALA A 94 -0.26 3.94 19.78
N ILE A 95 -0.98 3.05 20.46
CA ILE A 95 -0.60 1.67 20.65
C ILE A 95 -1.70 0.78 20.08
N TYR A 96 -1.33 -0.03 19.10
CA TYR A 96 -2.15 -1.10 18.54
C TYR A 96 -1.67 -2.42 19.10
N ALA A 97 -2.51 -3.10 19.87
CA ALA A 97 -2.20 -4.37 20.50
C ALA A 97 -2.96 -5.51 19.81
N PHE A 98 -2.21 -6.51 19.38
CA PHE A 98 -2.69 -7.69 18.66
C PHE A 98 -2.40 -8.92 19.52
N GLU A 99 -3.45 -9.65 19.90
CA GLU A 99 -3.29 -10.93 20.59
C GLU A 99 -3.62 -12.08 19.63
N GLY A 100 -2.72 -13.06 19.53
CA GLY A 100 -2.89 -14.18 18.61
C GLY A 100 -1.79 -15.22 18.68
N GLU A 101 -2.01 -16.35 18.01
CA GLU A 101 -0.97 -17.34 17.74
C GLU A 101 -0.03 -16.82 16.66
N LEU A 102 1.27 -17.03 16.84
CA LEU A 102 2.25 -16.76 15.79
C LEU A 102 2.38 -17.98 14.86
N PRO A 103 2.64 -17.76 13.55
CA PRO A 103 2.93 -16.48 12.90
C PRO A 103 1.71 -15.58 12.62
N LEU A 104 1.91 -14.26 12.66
CA LEU A 104 0.88 -13.25 12.44
C LEU A 104 1.33 -12.15 11.46
N GLY A 105 0.40 -11.70 10.61
CA GLY A 105 0.60 -10.59 9.68
C GLY A 105 -0.25 -9.37 10.06
N VAL A 106 0.37 -8.18 10.05
CA VAL A 106 -0.32 -6.90 10.27
C VAL A 106 0.07 -5.95 9.15
N ASP A 107 -0.92 -5.36 8.48
CA ASP A 107 -0.72 -4.25 7.57
C ASP A 107 -1.17 -2.94 8.25
N THR A 108 -0.34 -1.90 8.19
CA THR A 108 -0.67 -0.57 8.72
C THR A 108 -0.56 0.48 7.63
N VAL A 109 -1.61 1.25 7.43
CA VAL A 109 -1.64 2.41 6.54
C VAL A 109 -1.34 3.66 7.34
N LEU A 110 -0.37 4.44 6.87
CA LEU A 110 -0.03 5.77 7.38
C LEU A 110 -0.38 6.79 6.30
N TYR A 111 -1.49 7.50 6.50
CA TYR A 111 -2.01 8.46 5.52
C TYR A 111 -1.85 9.90 6.02
N PRO A 112 -0.80 10.64 5.59
CA PRO A 112 -0.69 12.06 5.86
C PRO A 112 -1.75 12.84 5.06
N TYR A 113 -2.21 13.97 5.60
CA TYR A 113 -3.13 14.85 4.88
C TYR A 113 -2.90 16.33 5.22
N PRO A 114 -3.16 17.25 4.28
CA PRO A 114 -3.15 18.68 4.56
C PRO A 114 -4.17 19.08 5.63
N LYS A 115 -4.04 20.30 6.17
CA LYS A 115 -4.99 20.83 7.13
C LYS A 115 -6.43 20.76 6.60
N ASP A 116 -7.33 20.24 7.43
CA ASP A 116 -8.78 20.13 7.17
C ASP A 116 -9.15 19.28 5.94
N GLN A 117 -8.24 18.41 5.49
CA GLN A 117 -8.42 17.54 4.30
C GLN A 117 -8.21 16.06 4.64
N ALA A 118 -8.67 15.62 5.82
CA ALA A 118 -8.61 14.20 6.17
C ALA A 118 -9.50 13.39 5.21
N PRO A 119 -8.97 12.35 4.55
CA PRO A 119 -9.75 11.56 3.60
C PRO A 119 -10.74 10.66 4.35
N ALA A 120 -11.83 10.29 3.67
CA ALA A 120 -12.63 9.14 4.05
C ALA A 120 -11.82 7.87 3.73
N LEU A 121 -11.09 7.35 4.73
CA LEU A 121 -10.20 6.20 4.58
C LEU A 121 -10.78 4.93 5.22
N ARG A 122 -10.86 3.85 4.45
CA ARG A 122 -11.14 2.50 4.94
C ARG A 122 -10.19 1.51 4.29
N VAL A 123 -9.69 0.55 5.06
CA VAL A 123 -8.91 -0.57 4.51
C VAL A 123 -9.71 -1.85 4.70
N GLU A 124 -9.89 -2.57 3.61
CA GLU A 124 -10.43 -3.92 3.58
C GLU A 124 -9.28 -4.91 3.36
N ARG A 125 -9.24 -5.97 4.18
CA ARG A 125 -8.37 -7.10 3.91
C ARG A 125 -9.04 -8.00 2.90
N LEU A 126 -8.35 -8.27 1.80
CA LEU A 126 -8.77 -9.23 0.80
C LEU A 126 -8.13 -10.58 1.09
N GLU A 127 -8.89 -11.67 0.92
CA GLU A 127 -8.32 -13.01 0.95
C GLU A 127 -7.38 -13.17 -0.25
N VAL A 128 -6.16 -13.64 0.04
CA VAL A 128 -5.18 -13.97 -1.00
C VAL A 128 -5.24 -15.47 -1.22
N THR A 129 -5.29 -15.92 -2.47
CA THR A 129 -5.26 -17.34 -2.82
C THR A 129 -4.15 -17.65 -3.82
N GLU A 130 -3.61 -18.86 -3.73
CA GLU A 130 -2.64 -19.43 -4.64
C GLU A 130 -3.14 -20.81 -5.08
N ASN A 131 -3.31 -21.02 -6.39
CA ASN A 131 -3.93 -22.23 -6.94
C ASN A 131 -5.30 -22.58 -6.30
N GLY A 132 -6.08 -21.55 -5.93
CA GLY A 132 -7.39 -21.69 -5.27
C GLY A 132 -7.33 -22.00 -3.76
N HIS A 133 -6.14 -22.04 -3.15
CA HIS A 133 -5.98 -22.24 -1.70
C HIS A 133 -5.67 -20.92 -0.99
N PRO A 134 -6.28 -20.64 0.18
CA PRO A 134 -5.97 -19.44 0.96
C PRO A 134 -4.49 -19.38 1.38
N VAL A 135 -3.89 -18.20 1.22
CA VAL A 135 -2.52 -17.88 1.66
C VAL A 135 -2.60 -17.08 2.96
N PRO A 136 -1.95 -17.53 4.04
CA PRO A 136 -1.95 -16.83 5.33
C PRO A 136 -1.45 -15.38 5.24
N ALA A 137 -2.00 -14.52 6.08
CA ALA A 137 -1.70 -13.08 6.09
C ALA A 137 -0.21 -12.73 6.27
N TRP A 138 0.52 -13.59 6.99
CA TRP A 138 1.94 -13.40 7.24
C TRP A 138 2.83 -13.83 6.05
N LEU A 139 2.29 -14.55 5.07
CA LEU A 139 2.96 -14.94 3.81
C LEU A 139 2.62 -14.01 2.65
N SER A 140 1.40 -13.47 2.62
CA SER A 140 0.98 -12.49 1.63
C SER A 140 -0.03 -11.49 2.18
N SER A 141 0.19 -10.21 1.90
CA SER A 141 -0.79 -9.15 2.16
C SER A 141 -1.65 -8.93 0.92
N GLY A 142 -2.96 -8.79 1.12
CA GLY A 142 -3.94 -8.42 0.10
C GLY A 142 -4.88 -7.39 0.69
N LEU A 143 -4.92 -6.18 0.12
CA LEU A 143 -5.72 -5.07 0.64
C LEU A 143 -6.47 -4.35 -0.48
N CYS A 144 -7.67 -3.87 -0.17
CA CYS A 144 -8.34 -2.81 -0.91
C CYS A 144 -8.46 -1.59 0.00
N LEU A 145 -7.85 -0.48 -0.39
CA LEU A 145 -8.00 0.79 0.29
C LEU A 145 -9.09 1.58 -0.42
N HIS A 146 -10.09 2.02 0.33
CA HIS A 146 -11.10 2.98 -0.12
C HIS A 146 -10.67 4.35 0.40
N ILE A 147 -10.39 5.27 -0.50
CA ILE A 147 -9.89 6.62 -0.18
C ILE A 147 -10.80 7.59 -0.92
N ASP A 148 -11.73 8.22 -0.22
CA ASP A 148 -12.77 9.06 -0.82
C ASP A 148 -13.53 8.30 -1.93
N ASP A 149 -13.39 8.70 -3.19
CA ASP A 149 -14.00 8.03 -4.34
C ASP A 149 -13.10 6.99 -5.01
N ARG A 150 -11.79 6.99 -4.76
CA ARG A 150 -10.83 6.07 -5.40
C ARG A 150 -10.63 4.77 -4.63
N ARG A 151 -10.12 3.75 -5.34
CA ARG A 151 -9.76 2.44 -4.78
C ARG A 151 -8.33 2.06 -5.14
N ASP A 152 -7.55 1.67 -4.15
CA ASP A 152 -6.19 1.17 -4.36
C ASP A 152 -6.12 -0.32 -3.96
N TYR A 153 -5.70 -1.17 -4.89
CA TYR A 153 -5.47 -2.60 -4.66
C TYR A 153 -4.00 -2.86 -4.41
N TYR A 154 -3.69 -3.46 -3.27
CA TYR A 154 -2.33 -3.79 -2.86
C TYR A 154 -2.18 -5.30 -2.71
N LEU A 155 -1.13 -5.85 -3.32
CA LEU A 155 -0.69 -7.23 -3.13
C LEU A 155 0.80 -7.23 -2.79
N ALA A 156 1.18 -7.96 -1.76
CA ALA A 156 2.60 -8.17 -1.45
C ALA A 156 2.86 -9.60 -1.01
N ALA A 157 3.79 -10.25 -1.70
CA ALA A 157 4.39 -11.51 -1.30
C ALA A 157 5.53 -11.26 -0.30
N HIS A 158 5.53 -12.00 0.81
CA HIS A 158 6.48 -11.77 1.89
C HIS A 158 7.70 -12.70 1.91
N GLU A 159 7.60 -13.87 1.28
CA GLU A 159 8.68 -14.86 1.22
C GLU A 159 9.05 -15.25 -0.19
N HIS A 160 8.06 -15.65 -0.98
CA HIS A 160 8.26 -16.07 -2.36
C HIS A 160 7.13 -15.53 -3.24
N ARG A 161 7.49 -15.20 -4.48
CA ARG A 161 6.56 -14.86 -5.54
C ARG A 161 5.81 -16.10 -5.99
N ALA A 162 4.54 -15.91 -6.31
CA ALA A 162 3.69 -16.89 -6.95
C ALA A 162 2.54 -16.11 -7.61
N LEU A 163 1.90 -16.71 -8.62
CA LEU A 163 0.68 -16.16 -9.18
C LEU A 163 -0.43 -16.26 -8.11
N ARG A 164 -0.91 -15.11 -7.63
CA ARG A 164 -1.90 -15.03 -6.56
C ARG A 164 -3.09 -14.19 -6.99
N SER A 165 -4.26 -14.61 -6.53
CA SER A 165 -5.51 -13.85 -6.66
C SER A 165 -5.84 -13.16 -5.35
N CYS A 166 -6.35 -11.94 -5.42
CA CYS A 166 -6.67 -11.08 -4.29
C CYS A 166 -7.84 -10.17 -4.65
N GLY A 167 -9.07 -10.58 -4.31
CA GLY A 167 -10.27 -9.90 -4.79
C GLY A 167 -10.33 -9.89 -6.34
N PRO A 168 -10.49 -8.73 -7.00
CA PRO A 168 -10.49 -8.64 -8.46
C PRO A 168 -9.09 -8.72 -9.08
N LEU A 169 -8.02 -8.71 -8.27
CA LEU A 169 -6.65 -8.65 -8.74
C LEU A 169 -6.05 -10.05 -8.90
N VAL A 170 -5.28 -10.28 -9.97
CA VAL A 170 -4.37 -11.42 -10.10
C VAL A 170 -2.98 -10.92 -10.47
N SER A 171 -1.94 -11.34 -9.77
CA SER A 171 -0.56 -10.93 -10.09
C SER A 171 0.47 -11.91 -9.54
N ASP A 172 1.64 -11.96 -10.17
CA ASP A 172 2.82 -12.69 -9.71
C ASP A 172 3.90 -11.78 -9.07
N ALA A 173 3.59 -10.49 -8.93
CA ALA A 173 4.51 -9.48 -8.43
C ALA A 173 4.91 -9.75 -6.97
N GLU A 174 6.15 -9.41 -6.62
CA GLU A 174 6.57 -9.43 -5.22
C GLU A 174 5.79 -8.37 -4.43
N ILE A 175 5.65 -7.17 -4.98
CA ILE A 175 4.84 -6.10 -4.42
C ILE A 175 4.20 -5.34 -5.57
N MET A 176 2.92 -5.01 -5.46
CA MET A 176 2.27 -4.10 -6.38
C MET A 176 1.19 -3.25 -5.69
N LEU A 177 0.95 -2.06 -6.26
CA LEU A 177 -0.18 -1.20 -5.97
C LEU A 177 -0.82 -0.76 -7.30
N LEU A 178 -2.11 -1.03 -7.48
CA LEU A 178 -2.90 -0.57 -8.62
C LEU A 178 -3.98 0.38 -8.10
N ARG A 179 -3.92 1.63 -8.54
CA ARG A 179 -4.87 2.67 -8.21
C ARG A 179 -5.92 2.76 -9.28
N CYS A 180 -7.16 2.83 -8.85
CA CYS A 180 -8.31 3.02 -9.71
C CYS A 180 -9.10 4.25 -9.27
N ASP A 181 -9.62 5.01 -10.22
CA ASP A 181 -10.53 6.12 -9.95
C ASP A 181 -11.92 5.64 -9.44
N GLY A 182 -12.85 6.58 -9.31
CA GLY A 182 -14.22 6.30 -8.86
C GLY A 182 -15.01 5.38 -9.78
N ASP A 183 -14.69 5.38 -11.07
CA ASP A 183 -15.31 4.50 -12.07
C ASP A 183 -14.64 3.11 -12.10
N GLY A 184 -13.50 2.96 -11.43
CA GLY A 184 -12.74 1.71 -11.35
C GLY A 184 -11.71 1.58 -12.47
N GLU A 185 -11.43 2.65 -13.20
CA GLU A 185 -10.41 2.66 -14.25
C GLU A 185 -9.01 2.84 -13.66
N PRO A 186 -8.01 2.05 -14.12
CA PRO A 186 -6.62 2.20 -13.70
C PRO A 186 -6.09 3.61 -13.98
N VAL A 187 -5.52 4.24 -12.95
CA VAL A 187 -4.85 5.55 -13.07
C VAL A 187 -3.38 5.49 -12.74
N GLN A 188 -2.96 4.51 -11.92
CA GLN A 188 -1.55 4.31 -11.59
C GLN A 188 -1.26 2.87 -11.21
N LEU A 189 -0.10 2.35 -11.62
CA LEU A 189 0.44 1.06 -11.19
C LEU A 189 1.85 1.28 -10.67
N SER A 190 2.18 0.66 -9.54
CA SER A 190 3.56 0.42 -9.13
C SER A 190 3.73 -1.08 -8.97
N LEU A 191 4.74 -1.66 -9.61
CA LEU A 191 5.04 -3.08 -9.58
C LEU A 191 6.53 -3.29 -9.33
N VAL A 192 6.86 -4.23 -8.44
CA VAL A 192 8.22 -4.65 -8.13
C VAL A 192 8.31 -6.16 -8.30
N ASN A 193 9.31 -6.60 -9.08
CA ASN A 193 9.57 -8.01 -9.38
C ASN A 193 8.28 -8.76 -9.76
N GLY A 194 7.69 -8.44 -10.91
CA GLY A 194 6.52 -9.13 -11.46
C GLY A 194 6.53 -9.15 -12.99
N SER A 195 5.75 -10.02 -13.60
CA SER A 195 5.54 -10.02 -15.06
C SER A 195 4.07 -10.00 -15.44
N PHE A 196 3.15 -10.14 -14.49
CA PHE A 196 1.73 -10.20 -14.77
C PHE A 196 0.90 -9.42 -13.75
N VAL A 197 -0.05 -8.63 -14.25
CA VAL A 197 -1.12 -7.99 -13.47
C VAL A 197 -2.41 -8.07 -14.27
N GLU A 198 -3.47 -8.54 -13.63
CA GLU A 198 -4.84 -8.54 -14.15
C GLU A 198 -5.76 -7.92 -13.11
N LEU A 199 -6.70 -7.10 -13.58
CA LEU A 199 -7.78 -6.54 -12.78
C LEU A 199 -9.11 -6.91 -13.41
N ALA A 200 -9.93 -7.66 -12.68
CA ALA A 200 -11.28 -8.08 -13.08
C ALA A 200 -11.34 -8.73 -14.48
N GLY A 201 -10.38 -9.60 -14.80
CA GLY A 201 -10.29 -10.27 -16.10
C GLY A 201 -9.60 -9.45 -17.21
N ARG A 202 -9.26 -8.18 -16.95
CA ARG A 202 -8.50 -7.34 -17.88
C ARG A 202 -7.02 -7.40 -17.53
N THR A 203 -6.21 -7.89 -18.46
CA THR A 203 -4.75 -7.83 -18.35
C THR A 203 -4.28 -6.38 -18.38
N ILE A 204 -3.57 -5.97 -17.33
CA ILE A 204 -2.98 -4.64 -17.18
C ILE A 204 -1.51 -4.64 -17.59
N VAL A 205 -0.78 -5.69 -17.22
CA VAL A 205 0.62 -5.92 -17.60
C VAL A 205 0.79 -7.40 -17.89
N ALA A 206 1.47 -7.74 -18.97
CA ALA A 206 1.96 -9.08 -19.24
C ALA A 206 3.32 -9.04 -19.93
N ALA A 207 4.29 -9.82 -19.44
CA ALA A 207 5.61 -9.96 -20.01
C ALA A 207 6.13 -11.40 -19.86
N GLU A 208 7.01 -11.81 -20.78
CA GLU A 208 7.68 -13.12 -20.70
C GLU A 208 8.74 -13.12 -19.58
N GLU A 209 9.41 -11.99 -19.37
CA GLU A 209 10.38 -11.80 -18.30
C GLU A 209 9.84 -10.86 -17.22
N THR A 210 10.48 -10.91 -16.05
CA THR A 210 10.08 -10.12 -14.89
C THR A 210 10.56 -8.67 -15.01
N PHE A 211 9.64 -7.72 -14.89
CA PHE A 211 9.98 -6.33 -14.57
C PHE A 211 10.59 -6.30 -13.17
N ARG A 212 11.81 -5.78 -13.05
CA ARG A 212 12.40 -5.49 -11.73
C ARG A 212 11.60 -4.40 -11.01
N SER A 213 11.23 -3.36 -11.75
CA SER A 213 10.38 -2.27 -11.31
C SER A 213 9.63 -1.73 -12.52
N LEU A 214 8.37 -1.35 -12.33
CA LEU A 214 7.52 -0.70 -13.30
C LEU A 214 6.61 0.29 -12.57
N GLU A 215 6.68 1.56 -12.94
CA GLU A 215 5.64 2.54 -12.60
C GLU A 215 4.87 2.86 -13.90
N VAL A 216 3.54 2.87 -13.84
CA VAL A 216 2.68 3.27 -14.95
C VAL A 216 1.73 4.34 -14.45
N THR A 217 1.58 5.42 -15.21
CA THR A 217 0.57 6.45 -14.98
C THR A 217 -0.29 6.57 -16.23
N TRP A 218 -1.60 6.48 -16.06
CA TRP A 218 -2.57 6.72 -17.12
C TRP A 218 -3.09 8.15 -16.99
N GLU A 219 -2.88 8.95 -18.03
CA GLU A 219 -3.44 10.30 -18.15
C GLU A 219 -4.33 10.38 -19.40
N ALA A 220 -5.09 11.47 -19.51
CA ALA A 220 -5.97 11.67 -20.65
C ALA A 220 -5.17 11.74 -21.97
N GLY A 221 -5.22 10.66 -22.75
CA GLY A 221 -4.57 10.55 -24.05
C GLY A 221 -3.10 10.11 -24.02
N SER A 222 -2.51 9.91 -22.85
CA SER A 222 -1.11 9.47 -22.70
C SER A 222 -0.93 8.40 -21.64
N LEU A 223 0.04 7.51 -21.89
CA LEU A 223 0.49 6.47 -21.00
C LEU A 223 1.96 6.76 -20.65
N GLU A 224 2.29 6.92 -19.38
CA GLU A 224 3.65 7.14 -18.91
C GLU A 224 4.18 5.88 -18.21
N LEU A 225 5.36 5.43 -18.60
CA LEU A 225 6.04 4.28 -18.03
C LEU A 225 7.41 4.71 -17.49
N LEU A 226 7.73 4.33 -16.26
CA LEU A 226 9.08 4.37 -15.72
C LEU A 226 9.55 2.94 -15.47
N ALA A 227 10.38 2.40 -16.36
CA ALA A 227 10.84 1.02 -16.31
C ALA A 227 12.02 0.78 -17.25
N GLN A 228 12.80 -0.24 -16.93
CA GLN A 228 13.55 -0.98 -17.96
C GLN A 228 12.68 -2.16 -18.40
N PRO A 229 11.85 -2.03 -19.44
CA PRO A 229 10.92 -3.08 -19.80
C PRO A 229 11.67 -4.28 -20.40
N PRO A 230 11.26 -5.50 -20.04
CA PRO A 230 11.73 -6.67 -20.75
C PRO A 230 11.16 -6.71 -22.17
N VAL A 231 11.87 -7.40 -23.06
CA VAL A 231 11.42 -7.62 -24.44
C VAL A 231 10.07 -8.35 -24.46
N GLY A 232 9.16 -7.89 -25.32
CA GLY A 232 7.85 -8.51 -25.48
C GLY A 232 6.86 -8.21 -24.34
N ALA A 233 7.17 -7.24 -23.48
CA ALA A 233 6.20 -6.75 -22.51
C ALA A 233 5.02 -6.06 -23.20
N SER A 234 3.85 -6.16 -22.57
CA SER A 234 2.62 -5.47 -22.97
C SER A 234 2.00 -4.79 -21.76
N VAL A 235 1.44 -3.61 -21.98
CA VAL A 235 0.77 -2.81 -20.96
C VAL A 235 -0.56 -2.31 -21.52
N TRP A 236 -1.59 -2.34 -20.69
CA TRP A 236 -2.88 -1.78 -21.05
C TRP A 236 -2.73 -0.27 -21.20
N ALA A 237 -3.07 0.27 -22.36
CA ALA A 237 -2.98 1.70 -22.69
C ALA A 237 -4.33 2.41 -22.60
N GLY A 238 -5.45 1.68 -22.49
CA GLY A 238 -6.78 2.26 -22.57
C GLY A 238 -6.96 3.06 -23.86
N ASP A 239 -7.33 4.34 -23.73
CA ASP A 239 -7.51 5.28 -24.84
C ASP A 239 -6.27 6.13 -25.14
N ALA A 240 -5.10 5.80 -24.55
CA ALA A 240 -3.89 6.56 -24.77
C ALA A 240 -3.42 6.48 -26.24
N GLY A 241 -3.17 7.64 -26.83
CA GLY A 241 -2.59 7.78 -28.17
C GLY A 241 -1.09 8.08 -28.15
N GLN A 242 -0.52 8.30 -26.97
CA GLN A 242 0.89 8.58 -26.76
C GLN A 242 1.46 7.71 -25.64
N LEU A 243 2.70 7.28 -25.80
CA LEU A 243 3.52 6.62 -24.79
C LEU A 243 4.69 7.53 -24.45
N ILE A 244 4.94 7.73 -23.15
CA ILE A 244 6.13 8.39 -22.61
C ILE A 244 6.88 7.34 -21.80
N LEU A 245 8.15 7.12 -22.13
CA LEU A 245 8.99 6.14 -21.44
C LEU A 245 10.16 6.85 -20.78
N ASP A 246 10.40 6.59 -19.49
CA ASP A 246 11.51 7.12 -18.70
C ASP A 246 11.71 8.65 -18.84
N ASP A 247 10.62 9.41 -18.71
CA ASP A 247 10.59 10.88 -18.88
C ASP A 247 11.06 11.38 -20.28
N GLY A 248 11.04 10.51 -21.29
CA GLY A 248 11.45 10.81 -22.65
C GLY A 248 10.42 11.57 -23.48
N ASP A 249 10.70 11.71 -24.79
CA ASP A 249 9.77 12.34 -25.71
C ASP A 249 8.54 11.44 -25.99
N PRO A 250 7.32 11.99 -26.10
CA PRO A 250 6.14 11.22 -26.43
C PRO A 250 6.24 10.52 -27.79
N VAL A 251 5.90 9.23 -27.81
CA VAL A 251 5.82 8.39 -29.01
C VAL A 251 4.36 8.08 -29.32
N ALA A 252 3.95 8.28 -30.57
CA ALA A 252 2.61 7.92 -31.00
C ALA A 252 2.40 6.40 -30.98
N ILE A 253 1.33 5.95 -30.35
CA ILE A 253 0.95 4.54 -30.24
C ILE A 253 -0.45 4.31 -30.82
N GLN A 254 -0.69 3.08 -31.25
CA GLN A 254 -2.01 2.61 -31.65
C GLN A 254 -2.29 1.31 -30.87
N PRO A 255 -2.94 1.40 -29.71
CA PRO A 255 -3.26 0.22 -28.92
C PRO A 255 -4.11 -0.78 -29.72
N VAL A 256 -3.79 -2.07 -29.62
CA VAL A 256 -4.57 -3.16 -30.19
C VAL A 256 -5.31 -3.83 -29.05
N ASP A 257 -6.64 -3.85 -29.09
CA ASP A 257 -7.49 -4.30 -27.97
C ASP A 257 -7.14 -3.61 -26.64
N GLY A 258 -6.76 -2.33 -26.72
CA GLY A 258 -6.36 -1.52 -25.57
C GLY A 258 -4.97 -1.86 -25.01
N GLN A 259 -4.17 -2.72 -25.67
CA GLN A 259 -2.80 -3.06 -25.28
C GLN A 259 -1.78 -2.38 -26.17
N VAL A 260 -0.66 -1.99 -25.58
CA VAL A 260 0.55 -1.58 -26.31
C VAL A 260 1.69 -2.56 -25.98
N ASN A 261 2.32 -3.11 -27.03
CA ASN A 261 3.52 -3.93 -26.86
C ASN A 261 4.73 -3.01 -26.80
N LEU A 262 5.60 -3.20 -25.81
CA LEU A 262 6.84 -2.47 -25.65
C LEU A 262 7.91 -3.10 -26.54
N PHE A 263 8.47 -2.31 -27.46
CA PHE A 263 9.49 -2.74 -28.40
C PHE A 263 10.86 -2.15 -28.04
N GLU A 264 11.94 -2.86 -28.39
CA GLU A 264 13.32 -2.42 -28.10
C GLU A 264 13.65 -1.05 -28.70
N ASN A 265 13.09 -0.72 -29.87
CA ASN A 265 13.35 0.56 -30.55
C ASN A 265 12.72 1.78 -29.87
N TRP A 266 11.99 1.61 -28.77
CA TRP A 266 11.54 2.70 -27.90
C TRP A 266 12.51 2.97 -26.74
N LEU A 267 13.54 2.13 -26.59
CA LEU A 267 14.53 2.19 -25.52
C LEU A 267 15.85 2.86 -25.93
N ASP A 268 15.98 3.21 -27.22
CA ASP A 268 17.15 3.89 -27.83
C ASP A 268 16.93 5.41 -27.94
#